data_AF-A0A1N6E389-F1
#
_entry.id   AF-A0A1N6E389-F1
#
_cell.length_a   1.000
_cell.length_b   1.000
_cell.length_c   1.000
_cell.angle_alpha   90.00
_cell.angle_beta   90.00
_cell.angle_gamma   90.00
#
_symmetry.space_group_name_H-M   'P 1'
#
loop_
_entity.id
_entity.type
_entity.pdbx_description
1 polymer ?
#
loop_
_entity_poly.entity_id
_entity_poly.type
_entity_poly.pdbx_seq_one_letter_code
_entity_poly.pdbx_strand_id
1 'polypeptide(L)'
;MNQQFTLLKKAVEVFHSYGINLSGQQKNAHFIQQLEMDPIFINGLIFELEYQLHIILQDELLGQVNTPKDLINLLLNIPQDN
;
A
#
# COMPACT_ATOMS: atom_id res chain seq x y z
N MET A 1 5.48 -19.57 9.91
CA MET A 1 4.47 -18.54 9.54
C MET A 1 4.89 -17.96 8.20
N ASN A 2 3.95 -17.82 7.26
CA ASN A 2 4.24 -17.33 5.92
C ASN A 2 4.50 -15.82 5.99
N GLN A 3 5.73 -15.36 5.75
CA GLN A 3 6.13 -13.95 5.90
C GLN A 3 5.25 -13.01 5.05
N GLN A 4 4.83 -13.47 3.87
CA GLN A 4 3.87 -12.77 3.01
C GLN A 4 2.51 -12.51 3.69
N PHE A 5 2.02 -13.45 4.51
CA PHE A 5 0.74 -13.27 5.20
C PHE A 5 0.82 -12.20 6.28
N THR A 6 1.95 -12.12 6.99
CA THR A 6 2.21 -11.09 8.00
C THR A 6 2.33 -9.70 7.36
N LEU A 7 3.05 -9.59 6.23
CA LEU A 7 3.17 -8.34 5.46
C LEU A 7 1.81 -7.86 4.97
N LEU A 8 1.03 -8.74 4.33
CA LEU A 8 -0.31 -8.41 3.87
C LEU A 8 -1.22 -7.97 5.01
N LYS A 9 -1.17 -8.64 6.16
CA LYS A 9 -1.98 -8.26 7.32
C LYS A 9 -1.63 -6.86 7.82
N LYS A 10 -0.35 -6.54 7.97
CA LYS A 10 0.11 -5.19 8.36
C LYS A 10 -0.28 -4.14 7.32
N ALA A 11 -0.11 -4.44 6.04
CA ALA A 11 -0.51 -3.53 4.98
C ALA A 11 -2.02 -3.24 5.08
N VAL A 12 -2.85 -4.27 5.22
CA VAL A 12 -4.30 -4.13 5.40
C VAL A 12 -4.66 -3.26 6.59
N GLU A 13 -3.97 -3.43 7.73
CA GLU A 13 -4.17 -2.60 8.92
C GLU A 13 -3.87 -1.12 8.65
N VAL A 14 -2.79 -0.83 7.92
CA VAL A 14 -2.43 0.54 7.50
C VAL A 14 -3.46 1.09 6.52
N PHE A 15 -3.87 0.35 5.48
CA PHE A 15 -4.93 0.82 4.59
C PHE A 15 -6.24 1.14 5.34
N HIS A 16 -6.60 0.31 6.32
CA HIS A 16 -7.79 0.52 7.13
C HIS A 16 -7.68 1.75 8.04
N SER A 17 -6.49 2.12 8.55
CA SER A 17 -6.32 3.35 9.34
C SER A 17 -6.52 4.63 8.51
N TYR A 18 -6.29 4.57 7.20
CA TYR A 18 -6.58 5.64 6.24
C TYR A 18 -8.02 5.57 5.69
N GLY A 19 -8.86 4.65 6.18
CA GLY A 19 -10.25 4.49 5.74
C GLY A 19 -10.41 3.75 4.40
N ILE A 20 -9.34 3.12 3.90
CA ILE A 20 -9.33 2.42 2.62
C ILE A 20 -9.59 0.94 2.86
N ASN A 21 -10.75 0.44 2.42
CA ASN A 21 -11.00 -0.99 2.48
C ASN A 21 -10.45 -1.69 1.23
N LEU A 22 -9.59 -2.68 1.44
CA LEU A 22 -9.03 -3.51 0.38
C LEU A 22 -10.00 -4.59 -0.14
N SER A 23 -11.29 -4.46 0.17
CA SER A 23 -12.35 -5.37 -0.22
C SER A 23 -13.16 -4.81 -1.40
N GLY A 24 -13.68 -5.72 -2.23
CA GLY A 24 -14.58 -5.35 -3.33
C GLY A 24 -13.94 -4.44 -4.39
N GLN A 25 -14.64 -3.36 -4.75
CA GLN A 25 -14.23 -2.42 -5.80
C GLN A 25 -13.15 -1.42 -5.33
N GLN A 26 -13.09 -1.12 -4.03
CA GLN A 26 -12.20 -0.11 -3.47
C GLN A 26 -10.71 -0.46 -3.63
N LYS A 27 -10.36 -1.76 -3.70
CA LYS A 27 -8.97 -2.17 -3.97
C LYS A 27 -8.44 -1.73 -5.34
N ASN A 28 -9.33 -1.57 -6.32
CA ASN A 28 -8.98 -1.09 -7.66
C ASN A 28 -9.29 0.41 -7.81
N ALA A 29 -9.73 1.08 -6.75
CA ALA A 29 -10.10 2.47 -6.81
C ALA A 29 -8.84 3.34 -6.87
N HIS A 30 -8.84 4.31 -7.77
CA HIS A 30 -7.77 5.28 -7.88
C HIS A 30 -7.74 6.17 -6.62
N PHE A 31 -6.57 6.29 -5.99
CA PHE A 31 -6.42 7.07 -4.73
C PHE A 31 -6.95 8.50 -4.86
N ILE A 32 -6.53 9.23 -5.89
CA ILE A 32 -6.96 10.62 -6.11
C ILE A 32 -8.35 10.68 -6.74
N GLN A 33 -8.61 9.93 -7.81
CA GLN A 33 -9.83 10.15 -8.62
C GLN A 33 -11.10 9.51 -8.05
N GLN A 34 -10.97 8.44 -7.24
CA GLN A 34 -12.10 7.65 -6.76
C GLN A 34 -12.18 7.59 -5.24
N LEU A 35 -11.04 7.52 -4.56
CA LEU A 35 -10.97 7.60 -3.10
C LEU A 35 -10.85 9.06 -2.62
N GLU A 36 -10.75 10.02 -3.54
CA GLU A 36 -10.65 11.46 -3.27
C GLU A 36 -9.59 11.81 -2.22
N MET A 37 -8.50 11.04 -2.19
CA MET A 37 -7.41 11.25 -1.24
C MET A 37 -6.52 12.40 -1.68
N ASP A 38 -6.20 13.28 -0.74
CA ASP A 38 -5.14 14.25 -0.99
C ASP A 38 -3.78 13.57 -1.11
N PRO A 39 -2.88 14.09 -1.97
CA PRO A 39 -1.52 13.60 -2.11
C PRO A 39 -0.76 13.52 -0.78
N ILE A 40 -1.06 14.40 0.18
CA ILE A 40 -0.46 14.38 1.53
C ILE A 40 -0.80 13.08 2.26
N PHE A 41 -2.05 12.61 2.18
CA PHE A 41 -2.45 11.35 2.80
C PHE A 41 -1.87 10.13 2.07
N ILE A 42 -1.76 10.20 0.74
CA ILE A 42 -1.12 9.13 -0.04
C ILE A 42 0.36 9.00 0.35
N ASN A 43 1.07 10.12 0.49
CA ASN A 43 2.46 10.12 0.94
C ASN A 43 2.59 9.59 2.37
N GLY A 44 1.67 9.97 3.27
CA GLY A 44 1.61 9.43 4.64
C GLY A 44 1.37 7.92 4.65
N LEU A 45 0.44 7.43 3.83
CA LEU A 45 0.13 6.01 3.68
C LEU A 45 1.36 5.21 3.23
N ILE A 46 2.07 5.72 2.22
CA ILE A 46 3.30 5.10 1.70
C ILE A 46 4.35 5.04 2.81
N PHE A 47 4.61 6.16 3.48
CA PHE A 47 5.59 6.23 4.57
C PHE A 47 5.26 5.26 5.71
N GLU A 48 3.99 5.16 6.09
CA GLU A 48 3.56 4.28 7.17
C GLU A 48 3.70 2.80 6.79
N LEU A 49 3.46 2.45 5.53
CA LEU A 49 3.73 1.11 5.01
C LEU A 49 5.22 0.78 5.04
N GLU A 50 6.08 1.69 4.57
CA GLU A 50 7.54 1.54 4.63
C GLU A 50 8.02 1.33 6.07
N TYR A 51 7.52 2.14 7.00
CA TYR A 51 7.85 2.06 8.41
C TYR A 51 7.39 0.75 9.06
N GLN A 52 6.12 0.34 8.85
CA GLN A 52 5.55 -0.86 9.47
C GLN A 52 6.16 -2.16 8.91
N LEU A 53 6.50 -2.15 7.63
CA LEU A 53 7.03 -3.31 6.91
C LEU A 53 8.57 -3.34 6.89
N HIS A 54 9.23 -2.25 7.32
CA HIS A 54 10.69 -2.08 7.28
C HIS A 54 11.26 -2.25 5.86
N ILE A 55 10.55 -1.69 4.88
CA ILE A 55 10.92 -1.70 3.47
C ILE A 55 11.10 -0.26 2.98
N ILE A 56 11.81 -0.09 1.88
CA ILE A 56 11.92 1.20 1.18
C ILE A 56 11.37 1.00 -0.22
N LEU A 57 10.35 1.78 -0.56
CA LEU A 57 9.75 1.82 -1.89
C LEU A 57 10.50 2.84 -2.73
N GLN A 58 10.88 2.47 -3.96
CA GLN A 58 11.55 3.42 -4.85
C GLN A 58 10.52 4.42 -5.40
N ASP A 59 10.86 5.71 -5.36
CA ASP A 59 9.99 6.80 -5.84
C ASP A 59 9.52 6.60 -7.29
N GLU A 60 10.39 6.01 -8.13
CA GLU A 60 10.09 5.69 -9.53
C GLU A 60 8.94 4.67 -9.67
N LEU A 61 8.85 3.73 -8.72
CA LEU A 61 7.78 2.73 -8.67
C LEU A 61 6.51 3.34 -8.09
N LEU A 62 6.64 4.23 -7.09
CA LEU A 62 5.51 4.96 -6.49
C LEU A 62 4.79 5.85 -7.50
N GLY A 63 5.51 6.45 -8.47
CA GLY A 63 4.92 7.22 -9.55
C GLY A 63 3.95 6.43 -10.46
N GLN A 64 4.00 5.10 -10.41
CA GLN A 64 3.10 4.21 -11.15
C GLN A 64 1.95 3.67 -10.29
N VAL A 65 2.01 3.86 -8.98
CA VAL A 65 1.00 3.38 -8.04
C VAL A 65 -0.17 4.35 -8.02
N ASN A 66 -1.30 3.91 -8.59
CA ASN A 66 -2.53 4.71 -8.60
C ASN A 66 -3.64 4.08 -7.77
N THR A 67 -3.56 2.77 -7.49
CA THR A 67 -4.58 2.03 -6.74
C THR A 67 -4.00 1.27 -5.54
N PRO A 68 -4.82 0.97 -4.51
CA PRO A 68 -4.39 0.13 -3.39
C PRO A 68 -3.84 -1.23 -3.83
N LYS A 69 -4.41 -1.82 -4.88
CA LYS A 69 -3.95 -3.07 -5.46
C LYS A 69 -2.54 -2.94 -6.07
N ASP A 70 -2.24 -1.83 -6.74
CA ASP A 70 -0.91 -1.62 -7.31
C ASP A 70 0.14 -1.55 -6.20
N LEU A 71 -0.17 -0.86 -5.11
CA LEU A 71 0.71 -0.75 -3.95
C LEU A 71 0.92 -2.13 -3.30
N ILE A 72 -0.14 -2.93 -3.12
CA ILE A 72 -0.03 -4.31 -2.60
C ILE A 72 0.80 -5.20 -3.53
N ASN A 73 0.60 -5.10 -4.83
CA ASN A 73 1.40 -5.86 -5.80
C ASN A 73 2.87 -5.46 -5.74
N LEU A 74 3.16 -4.17 -5.59
CA LEU A 74 4.50 -3.67 -5.38
C LEU A 74 5.12 -4.29 -4.12
N LEU A 75 4.40 -4.27 -3.00
CA LEU A 75 4.83 -4.88 -1.73
C LEU A 75 5.13 -6.38 -1.86
N LEU A 76 4.32 -7.12 -2.62
CA LEU A 76 4.50 -8.57 -2.83
C LEU A 76 5.66 -8.91 -3.77
N ASN A 77 6.01 -7.98 -4.67
CA ASN A 77 7.08 -8.18 -5.65
C ASN A 77 8.46 -7.76 -5.14
N ILE A 78 8.55 -7.07 -3.99
CA ILE A 78 9.82 -6.74 -3.38
C ILE A 78 10.45 -8.05 -2.87
N PRO A 79 11.67 -8.41 -3.33
CA PRO A 79 12.37 -9.55 -2.80
C PRO A 79 12.52 -9.36 -1.30
N GLN A 80 11.86 -10.22 -0.54
CA GLN A 80 12.04 -10.32 0.90
C GLN A 80 13.38 -11.04 1.09
N ASP A 81 14.49 -10.29 1.04
CA ASP A 81 15.79 -10.83 1.40
C ASP A 81 15.68 -11.39 2.83
N ASN A 82 15.80 -12.72 2.93
CA ASN A 82 15.98 -13.47 4.17
C ASN A 82 17.47 -13.70 4.39
#